data_AF-A0A955JEB0-F1
#
_entry.id   AF-A0A955JEB0-F1
#
_cell.length_a   1.000
_cell.length_b   1.000
_cell.length_c   1.000
_cell.angle_alpha   90.00
_cell.angle_beta   90.00
_cell.angle_gamma   90.00
#
_symmetry.space_group_name_H-M   'P 1'
#
loop_
_entity.id
_entity.type
_entity.pdbx_description
1 polymer ?
#
loop_
_entity_poly.entity_id
_entity_poly.type
_entity_poly.pdbx_seq_one_letter_code
_entity_poly.pdbx_strand_id
1 'polypeptide(L)'
;MDVKQRIDELRSRLEELAYAYYVLDAPRASDAEYDELFRELETLEREHPQFDDASSPTKKVGAAPLDAFRAVRHHEPMLSLANALDEDDIREFDRRVRKELGLDDDAPGVRYTIEPKVDGIGISLTYLKGRLTQALTRGDGTSGEDITPNARTIRSIPLKLRGDGHRAPDLIEVRGEVFTEKARFEAFNAARSEAEGRYANPRNFTGGSLRQLSSAVTAQRPLDAVFYSVGGYEGDPIVSQQDLLQHFRSWGLKVADPWVHTVVGAEDVVARHRELEARRDEVPYEIDGSVVKVDDLELRRILGARTRTPRWAVAAKFKARQAS
;
A
#
# COMPACT_ATOMS: atom_id res chain seq x y z
N MET A 1 30.73 -7.21 -22.52
CA MET A 1 30.02 -7.03 -21.25
C MET A 1 30.03 -8.37 -20.55
N ASP A 2 30.41 -8.42 -19.27
CA ASP A 2 30.36 -9.65 -18.49
C ASP A 2 28.90 -10.12 -18.34
N VAL A 3 28.66 -11.43 -18.30
CA VAL A 3 27.30 -11.98 -18.21
C VAL A 3 26.59 -11.51 -16.93
N LYS A 4 27.33 -11.38 -15.83
CA LYS A 4 26.80 -10.81 -14.58
C LYS A 4 26.33 -9.37 -14.78
N GLN A 5 27.11 -8.55 -15.50
CA GLN A 5 26.74 -7.16 -15.78
C GLN A 5 25.45 -7.10 -16.59
N ARG A 6 25.29 -7.97 -17.60
CA ARG A 6 24.05 -8.02 -18.39
C ARG A 6 22.84 -8.41 -17.54
N ILE A 7 22.99 -9.39 -16.65
CA ILE A 7 21.93 -9.79 -15.70
C ILE A 7 21.53 -8.60 -14.81
N ASP A 8 22.52 -7.91 -14.23
CA ASP A 8 22.26 -6.76 -13.35
C ASP A 8 21.60 -5.60 -14.10
N GLU A 9 22.00 -5.33 -15.35
CA GLU A 9 21.36 -4.33 -16.22
C GLU A 9 19.91 -4.66 -16.54
N LEU A 10 19.63 -5.91 -16.93
CA LEU A 10 18.27 -6.37 -17.23
C LEU A 10 17.37 -6.27 -16.00
N ARG A 11 17.86 -6.67 -14.82
CA ARG A 11 17.14 -6.52 -13.55
C ARG A 11 16.79 -5.06 -13.30
N SER A 12 17.78 -4.16 -13.35
CA SER A 12 17.57 -2.72 -13.14
C SER A 12 16.56 -2.15 -14.15
N ARG A 13 16.70 -2.51 -15.43
CA ARG A 13 15.82 -2.00 -16.49
C ARG A 13 14.38 -2.48 -16.33
N LEU A 14 14.17 -3.76 -16.05
CA LEU A 14 12.84 -4.32 -15.82
C LEU A 14 12.20 -3.72 -14.57
N GLU A 15 12.97 -3.50 -13.50
CA GLU A 15 12.50 -2.81 -12.29
C GLU A 15 12.06 -1.36 -12.57
N GLU A 16 12.82 -0.61 -13.38
CA GLU A 16 12.44 0.74 -13.81
C GLU A 16 11.17 0.76 -14.66
N LEU A 17 11.05 -0.16 -15.62
CA LEU A 17 9.87 -0.26 -16.48
C LEU A 17 8.63 -0.65 -15.68
N ALA A 18 8.77 -1.62 -14.76
CA ALA A 18 7.70 -2.03 -13.86
C ALA A 18 7.28 -0.90 -12.91
N TYR A 19 8.23 -0.15 -12.35
CA TYR A 19 7.93 1.01 -11.51
C TYR A 19 7.15 2.08 -12.31
N ALA A 20 7.63 2.42 -13.51
CA ALA A 20 6.96 3.39 -14.36
C ALA A 20 5.54 2.97 -14.73
N TYR A 21 5.31 1.69 -15.03
CA TYR A 21 4.01 1.15 -15.37
C TYR A 21 3.08 1.06 -14.15
N TYR A 22 3.47 0.31 -13.11
CA TYR A 22 2.55 -0.08 -12.04
C TYR A 22 2.44 0.94 -10.91
N VAL A 23 3.43 1.82 -10.76
CA VAL A 23 3.49 2.79 -9.65
C VAL A 23 3.24 4.21 -10.14
N LEU A 24 3.88 4.62 -11.24
CA LEU A 24 3.75 5.97 -11.77
C LEU A 24 2.58 6.14 -12.77
N ASP A 25 1.98 5.04 -13.23
CA ASP A 25 0.98 5.05 -14.31
C ASP A 25 1.48 5.79 -15.57
N ALA A 26 2.77 5.60 -15.88
CA ALA A 26 3.49 6.30 -16.94
C ALA A 26 4.41 5.32 -17.70
N PRO A 27 3.85 4.34 -18.44
CA PRO A 27 4.62 3.29 -19.11
C PRO A 27 5.67 3.88 -20.08
N ARG A 28 6.89 3.33 -20.03
CA ARG A 28 8.05 3.79 -20.85
C ARG A 28 8.49 2.79 -21.90
N ALA A 29 7.82 1.64 -21.98
CA ALA A 29 8.03 0.60 -22.96
C ALA A 29 6.68 -0.07 -23.25
N SER A 30 6.57 -0.68 -24.42
CA SER A 30 5.46 -1.58 -24.76
C SER A 30 5.58 -2.92 -24.01
N ASP A 31 4.46 -3.62 -23.87
CA ASP A 31 4.43 -4.95 -23.25
C ASP A 31 5.38 -5.93 -23.97
N ALA A 32 5.45 -5.85 -25.31
CA ALA A 32 6.33 -6.69 -26.12
C ALA A 32 7.82 -6.48 -25.82
N GLU A 33 8.25 -5.22 -25.65
CA GLU A 33 9.63 -4.88 -25.29
C GLU A 33 9.96 -5.36 -23.87
N TYR A 34 9.03 -5.18 -22.92
CA TYR A 34 9.21 -5.69 -21.55
C TYR A 34 9.37 -7.22 -21.54
N ASP A 35 8.51 -7.93 -22.27
CA ASP A 35 8.51 -9.39 -22.35
C ASP A 35 9.76 -9.95 -23.02
N GLU A 36 10.34 -9.24 -23.98
CA GLU A 36 11.62 -9.62 -24.60
C GLU A 36 12.77 -9.53 -23.58
N LEU A 37 12.88 -8.40 -22.88
CA LEU A 37 13.90 -8.21 -21.83
C LEU A 37 13.73 -9.22 -20.68
N PHE A 38 12.49 -9.53 -20.32
CA PHE A 38 12.19 -10.50 -19.26
C PHE A 38 12.62 -11.92 -19.66
N ARG A 39 12.32 -12.33 -20.89
CA ARG A 39 12.73 -13.65 -21.43
C ARG A 39 14.25 -13.79 -21.53
N GLU A 40 14.94 -12.70 -21.89
CA GLU A 40 16.41 -12.66 -21.88
C GLU A 40 16.95 -12.87 -20.46
N LEU A 41 16.43 -12.14 -19.46
CA LEU A 41 16.83 -12.29 -18.07
C LEU A 41 16.59 -13.71 -17.54
N GLU A 42 15.41 -14.27 -17.80
CA GLU A 42 15.06 -15.63 -17.38
C GLU A 42 16.01 -16.68 -17.97
N THR A 43 16.39 -16.52 -19.23
CA THR A 43 17.35 -17.42 -19.90
C THR A 43 18.73 -17.32 -19.23
N LEU A 44 19.23 -16.10 -19.01
CA LEU A 44 20.54 -15.89 -18.40
C LEU A 44 20.60 -16.39 -16.95
N GLU A 45 19.55 -16.17 -16.14
CA GLU A 45 19.51 -16.67 -14.76
C GLU A 45 19.45 -18.20 -14.69
N ARG A 46 18.78 -18.84 -15.65
CA ARG A 46 18.74 -20.30 -15.76
C ARG A 46 20.11 -20.88 -16.13
N GLU A 47 20.82 -20.24 -17.05
CA GLU A 47 22.14 -20.68 -17.51
C GLU A 47 23.26 -20.37 -16.50
N HIS A 48 23.05 -19.37 -15.64
CA HIS A 48 24.03 -18.90 -14.66
C HIS A 48 23.47 -18.88 -13.22
N PRO A 49 23.14 -20.05 -12.63
CA PRO A 49 22.50 -20.15 -11.31
C PRO A 49 23.35 -19.57 -10.16
N GLN A 50 24.65 -19.40 -10.35
CA GLN A 50 25.54 -18.72 -9.39
C GLN A 50 25.19 -17.23 -9.17
N PHE A 51 24.39 -16.63 -10.05
CA PHE A 51 23.92 -15.24 -9.93
C PHE A 51 22.48 -15.15 -9.43
N ASP A 52 21.91 -16.23 -8.89
CA ASP A 52 20.55 -16.23 -8.35
C ASP A 52 20.33 -15.11 -7.33
N ASP A 53 19.20 -14.43 -7.46
CA ASP A 53 18.82 -13.31 -6.61
C ASP A 53 17.32 -13.39 -6.30
N ALA A 54 16.99 -13.51 -5.00
CA ALA A 54 15.61 -13.57 -4.50
C ALA A 54 14.78 -12.28 -4.73
N SER A 55 15.41 -11.18 -5.17
CA SER A 55 14.74 -9.94 -5.56
C SER A 55 14.65 -9.76 -7.08
N SER A 56 15.16 -10.70 -7.87
CA SER A 56 15.06 -10.61 -9.33
C SER A 56 13.60 -10.52 -9.79
N PRO A 57 13.27 -9.73 -10.82
CA PRO A 57 11.94 -9.68 -11.41
C PRO A 57 11.36 -11.05 -11.77
N THR A 58 12.20 -12.03 -12.12
CA THR A 58 11.78 -13.40 -12.43
C THR A 58 11.17 -14.13 -11.23
N LYS A 59 11.53 -13.72 -10.00
CA LYS A 59 10.99 -14.27 -8.75
C LYS A 59 9.60 -13.77 -8.40
N LYS A 60 9.02 -12.89 -9.21
CA LYS A 60 7.59 -12.51 -9.09
C LYS A 60 6.65 -13.55 -9.71
N VAL A 61 7.18 -14.52 -10.44
CA VAL A 61 6.41 -15.68 -10.93
C VAL A 61 6.23 -16.65 -9.77
N GLY A 62 4.99 -17.12 -9.55
CA GLY A 62 4.59 -17.83 -8.33
C GLY A 62 5.54 -18.92 -7.85
N ALA A 63 5.60 -19.10 -6.53
CA ALA A 63 6.29 -20.19 -5.86
C ALA A 63 5.45 -21.48 -5.79
N ALA A 64 6.07 -22.57 -5.35
CA ALA A 64 5.38 -23.82 -5.04
C ALA A 64 4.18 -23.57 -4.09
N PRO A 65 3.07 -24.31 -4.25
CA PRO A 65 1.91 -24.16 -3.38
C PRO A 65 2.25 -24.38 -1.91
N LEU A 66 1.63 -23.59 -1.04
CA LEU A 66 1.69 -23.76 0.41
C LEU A 66 0.71 -24.84 0.86
N ASP A 67 1.07 -25.62 1.87
CA ASP A 67 0.12 -26.54 2.53
C ASP A 67 -0.93 -25.76 3.35
N ALA A 68 -0.49 -24.71 4.04
CA ALA A 68 -1.31 -23.82 4.84
C ALA A 68 -0.60 -22.49 5.11
N PHE A 69 -1.38 -21.45 5.40
CA PHE A 69 -0.85 -20.18 5.90
C PHE A 69 -0.46 -20.30 7.37
N ARG A 70 0.65 -19.67 7.74
CA ARG A 70 1.13 -19.61 9.13
C ARG A 70 0.79 -18.26 9.73
N ALA A 71 0.33 -18.26 10.99
CA ALA A 71 0.14 -17.04 11.74
C ALA A 71 1.50 -16.52 12.24
N VAL A 72 1.77 -15.24 12.01
CA VAL A 72 2.99 -14.53 12.41
C VAL A 72 2.59 -13.23 13.08
N ARG A 73 3.29 -12.86 14.14
CA ARG A 73 3.07 -11.61 14.85
C ARG A 73 3.67 -10.44 14.07
N HIS A 74 2.95 -9.33 13.98
CA HIS A 74 3.50 -8.07 13.44
C HIS A 74 4.60 -7.53 14.36
N HIS A 75 5.54 -6.75 13.82
CA HIS A 75 6.58 -6.09 14.64
C HIS A 75 5.94 -5.13 15.66
N GLU A 76 4.92 -4.40 15.21
CA GLU A 76 4.08 -3.56 16.05
C GLU A 76 2.59 -3.86 15.79
N PRO A 77 1.68 -3.66 16.76
CA PRO A 77 0.26 -3.81 16.49
C PRO A 77 -0.26 -2.84 15.40
N MET A 78 -1.12 -3.34 14.51
CA MET A 78 -1.91 -2.56 13.56
C MET A 78 -3.22 -2.12 14.22
N LEU A 79 -3.24 -0.88 14.73
CA LEU A 79 -4.40 -0.29 15.38
C LEU A 79 -5.57 -0.08 14.42
N SER A 80 -6.79 -0.12 14.94
CA SER A 80 -7.97 0.36 14.21
C SER A 80 -8.07 1.87 14.32
N LEU A 81 -8.81 2.51 13.40
CA LEU A 81 -9.14 3.93 13.51
C LEU A 81 -10.50 4.11 14.16
N ALA A 82 -10.66 5.20 14.93
CA ALA A 82 -12.00 5.68 15.28
C ALA A 82 -12.72 6.16 14.02
N ASN A 83 -14.05 6.08 13.98
CA ASN A 83 -14.83 6.61 12.87
C ASN A 83 -15.30 8.04 13.17
N ALA A 84 -15.36 8.87 12.13
CA ALA A 84 -16.16 10.08 12.06
C ALA A 84 -17.24 9.84 11.00
N LEU A 85 -18.51 10.01 11.36
CA LEU A 85 -19.65 9.67 10.50
C LEU A 85 -20.20 10.89 9.75
N ASP A 86 -19.88 12.07 10.24
CA ASP A 86 -20.23 13.34 9.64
C ASP A 86 -19.10 14.38 9.84
N GLU A 87 -19.35 15.60 9.38
CA GLU A 87 -18.38 16.68 9.43
C GLU A 87 -18.19 17.23 10.84
N ASP A 88 -19.20 17.15 11.70
CA ASP A 88 -19.10 17.62 13.07
C ASP A 88 -18.23 16.68 13.90
N ASP A 89 -18.24 15.38 13.59
CA ASP A 89 -17.28 14.42 14.13
C ASP A 89 -15.82 14.74 13.72
N ILE A 90 -15.60 15.25 12.50
CA ILE A 90 -14.27 15.71 12.04
C ILE A 90 -13.84 16.95 12.85
N ARG A 91 -14.73 17.93 13.02
CA ARG A 91 -14.46 19.12 13.84
C ARG A 91 -14.19 18.76 15.30
N GLU A 92 -14.95 17.82 15.84
CA GLU A 92 -14.75 17.32 17.19
C GLU A 92 -13.43 16.56 17.34
N PHE A 93 -13.00 15.81 16.32
CA PHE A 93 -11.66 15.23 16.28
C PHE A 93 -10.57 16.29 16.40
N ASP A 94 -10.63 17.36 15.60
CA ASP A 94 -9.67 18.47 15.69
C ASP A 94 -9.69 19.15 17.06
N ARG A 95 -10.89 19.47 17.61
CA ARG A 95 -11.01 20.05 18.96
C ARG A 95 -10.33 19.19 20.03
N ARG A 96 -10.51 17.86 19.97
CA ARG A 96 -9.85 16.93 20.89
C ARG A 96 -8.34 16.93 20.71
N VAL A 97 -7.84 16.89 19.48
CA VAL A 97 -6.40 16.95 19.19
C VAL A 97 -5.79 18.24 19.74
N ARG A 98 -6.38 19.40 19.44
CA ARG A 98 -5.92 20.69 19.95
C ARG A 98 -5.88 20.74 21.47
N LYS A 99 -6.96 20.28 22.12
CA LYS A 99 -7.05 20.22 23.58
C LYS A 99 -5.97 19.32 24.20
N GLU A 100 -5.74 18.14 23.64
CA GLU A 100 -4.72 17.21 24.15
C GLU A 100 -3.29 17.72 23.93
N LEU A 101 -3.07 18.54 22.91
CA LEU A 101 -1.81 19.24 22.66
C LEU A 101 -1.66 20.54 23.48
N GLY A 102 -2.68 20.95 24.24
CA GLY A 102 -2.67 22.20 25.01
C GLY A 102 -2.65 23.45 24.13
N LEU A 103 -3.26 23.37 22.94
CA LEU A 103 -3.37 24.50 22.00
C LEU A 103 -4.62 25.32 22.32
N ASP A 104 -4.43 26.60 22.61
CA ASP A 104 -5.51 27.58 22.82
C ASP A 104 -6.20 27.94 21.48
N ASP A 105 -7.32 28.67 21.54
CA ASP A 105 -8.12 29.02 20.35
C ASP A 105 -7.38 29.95 19.37
N ASP A 106 -6.42 30.73 19.85
CA ASP A 106 -5.56 31.61 19.05
C ASP A 106 -4.31 30.92 18.49
N ALA A 107 -4.02 29.69 18.93
CA ALA A 107 -2.89 28.92 18.43
C ALA A 107 -3.08 28.54 16.95
N PRO A 108 -1.99 28.43 16.17
CA PRO A 108 -2.05 27.99 14.77
C PRO A 108 -2.82 26.68 14.60
N GLY A 109 -3.49 26.52 13.45
CA GLY A 109 -4.17 25.28 13.10
C GLY A 109 -3.23 24.07 13.08
N VAL A 110 -3.72 22.92 13.52
CA VAL A 110 -3.00 21.65 13.41
C VAL A 110 -2.95 21.23 11.94
N ARG A 111 -1.78 20.79 11.48
CA ARG A 111 -1.62 20.26 10.13
C ARG A 111 -2.07 18.80 10.07
N TYR A 112 -2.87 18.47 9.07
CA TYR A 112 -3.37 17.12 8.82
C TYR A 112 -3.00 16.66 7.42
N THR A 113 -2.71 15.37 7.28
CA THR A 113 -2.68 14.69 5.98
C THR A 113 -3.94 13.85 5.83
N ILE A 114 -4.67 14.08 4.74
CA ILE A 114 -5.89 13.38 4.35
C ILE A 114 -5.61 12.46 3.17
N GLU A 115 -6.02 11.20 3.29
CA GLU A 115 -5.77 10.14 2.31
C GLU A 115 -7.07 9.36 2.04
N PRO A 116 -7.28 8.79 0.83
CA PRO A 116 -8.43 7.94 0.59
C PRO A 116 -8.42 6.71 1.49
N LYS A 117 -9.58 6.39 2.06
CA LYS A 117 -9.74 5.15 2.82
C LYS A 117 -10.04 4.02 1.85
N VAL A 118 -8.99 3.33 1.40
CA VAL A 118 -9.07 2.20 0.46
C VAL A 118 -9.91 1.07 1.05
N ASP A 119 -10.88 0.58 0.28
CA ASP A 119 -11.71 -0.56 0.66
C ASP A 119 -11.08 -1.88 0.18
N GLY A 120 -9.94 -2.22 0.78
CA GLY A 120 -9.14 -3.38 0.42
C GLY A 120 -8.84 -4.32 1.58
N ILE A 121 -7.71 -5.00 1.49
CA ILE A 121 -7.17 -5.91 2.50
C ILE A 121 -5.86 -5.34 3.04
N GLY A 122 -5.86 -4.94 4.30
CA GLY A 122 -4.67 -4.44 4.98
C GLY A 122 -3.53 -5.45 4.99
N ILE A 123 -2.34 -4.98 4.64
CA ILE A 123 -1.10 -5.76 4.59
C ILE A 123 0.04 -5.04 5.31
N SER A 124 1.05 -5.83 5.67
CA SER A 124 2.32 -5.39 6.23
C SER A 124 3.45 -6.06 5.44
N LEU A 125 4.47 -5.30 5.02
CA LEU A 125 5.62 -5.76 4.26
C LEU A 125 6.91 -5.44 5.02
N THR A 126 7.64 -6.46 5.44
CA THR A 126 8.94 -6.30 6.06
C THR A 126 10.04 -6.32 5.00
N TYR A 127 10.80 -5.24 4.95
CA TYR A 127 12.03 -5.15 4.18
C TYR A 127 13.23 -5.12 5.13
N LEU A 128 14.20 -6.01 4.88
CA LEU A 128 15.49 -6.00 5.55
C LEU A 128 16.56 -5.55 4.58
N LYS A 129 17.28 -4.47 4.93
CA LYS A 129 18.28 -3.81 4.07
C LYS A 129 17.71 -3.54 2.67
N GLY A 130 16.49 -3.03 2.64
CA GLY A 130 15.74 -2.74 1.42
C GLY A 130 15.22 -3.94 0.63
N ARG A 131 15.32 -5.18 1.12
CA ARG A 131 14.85 -6.38 0.38
C ARG A 131 13.61 -6.97 1.06
N LEU A 132 12.57 -7.26 0.29
CA LEU A 132 11.34 -7.84 0.82
C LEU A 132 11.63 -9.23 1.38
N THR A 133 11.42 -9.40 2.69
CA THR A 133 11.64 -10.67 3.39
C THR A 133 10.34 -11.30 3.87
N GLN A 134 9.33 -10.50 4.19
CA GLN A 134 8.04 -11.01 4.66
C GLN A 134 6.87 -10.12 4.25
N ALA A 135 5.72 -10.73 3.96
CA ALA A 135 4.45 -10.04 3.83
C ALA A 135 3.38 -10.73 4.67
N LEU A 136 2.68 -9.96 5.51
CA LEU A 136 1.62 -10.45 6.38
C LEU A 136 0.29 -9.79 6.02
N THR A 137 -0.81 -10.56 6.11
CA THR A 137 -2.14 -9.94 6.20
C THR A 137 -2.31 -9.21 7.53
N ARG A 138 -3.23 -8.25 7.63
CA ARG A 138 -3.51 -7.59 8.91
C ARG A 138 -3.94 -8.56 10.03
N GLY A 139 -4.76 -9.56 9.68
CA GLY A 139 -5.37 -10.49 10.65
C GLY A 139 -6.16 -9.76 11.73
N ASP A 140 -5.86 -10.05 13.01
CA ASP A 140 -6.51 -9.42 14.16
C ASP A 140 -5.88 -8.07 14.58
N GLY A 141 -4.84 -7.65 13.85
CA GLY A 141 -4.02 -6.47 14.11
C GLY A 141 -2.81 -6.74 15.00
N THR A 142 -2.72 -7.87 15.67
CA THR A 142 -1.52 -8.31 16.42
C THR A 142 -0.77 -9.38 15.65
N SER A 143 -1.49 -10.30 15.01
CA SER A 143 -0.96 -11.37 14.18
C SER A 143 -1.70 -11.44 12.85
N GLY A 144 -0.95 -11.80 11.81
CA GLY A 144 -1.39 -11.96 10.44
C GLY A 144 -1.00 -13.31 9.85
N GLU A 145 -1.52 -13.63 8.68
CA GLU A 145 -1.07 -14.79 7.90
C GLU A 145 0.11 -14.40 7.03
N ASP A 146 1.15 -15.25 6.99
CA ASP A 146 2.28 -15.08 6.08
C ASP A 146 1.87 -15.38 4.63
N ILE A 147 1.74 -14.31 3.86
CA ILE A 147 1.35 -14.31 2.45
C ILE A 147 2.54 -13.91 1.56
N THR A 148 3.78 -14.07 2.02
CA THR A 148 4.98 -13.63 1.30
C THR A 148 5.01 -14.11 -0.16
N PRO A 149 4.73 -15.40 -0.48
CA PRO A 149 4.72 -15.85 -1.86
C PRO A 149 3.67 -15.13 -2.73
N ASN A 150 2.50 -14.83 -2.15
CA ASN A 150 1.38 -14.19 -2.85
C ASN A 150 1.63 -12.69 -3.04
N ALA A 151 2.18 -12.01 -2.03
CA ALA A 151 2.53 -10.60 -2.13
C ALA A 151 3.62 -10.34 -3.18
N ARG A 152 4.59 -11.26 -3.34
CA ARG A 152 5.64 -11.17 -4.38
C ARG A 152 5.07 -11.11 -5.81
N THR A 153 3.89 -11.67 -6.05
CA THR A 153 3.28 -11.67 -7.38
C THR A 153 2.58 -10.34 -7.71
N ILE A 154 2.35 -9.48 -6.72
CA ILE A 154 1.70 -8.17 -6.91
C ILE A 154 2.72 -7.23 -7.54
N ARG A 155 2.40 -6.72 -8.73
CA ARG A 155 3.38 -6.03 -9.58
C ARG A 155 3.84 -4.69 -9.00
N SER A 156 2.97 -3.96 -8.31
CA SER A 156 3.27 -2.72 -7.60
C SER A 156 4.06 -2.90 -6.30
N ILE A 157 4.24 -4.13 -5.80
CA ILE A 157 5.08 -4.39 -4.63
C ILE A 157 6.52 -4.61 -5.09
N PRO A 158 7.48 -3.71 -4.79
CA PRO A 158 8.87 -3.92 -5.15
C PRO A 158 9.48 -5.07 -4.34
N LEU A 159 10.29 -5.94 -4.95
CA LEU A 159 11.03 -6.96 -4.19
C LEU A 159 12.27 -6.36 -3.51
N LYS A 160 12.73 -5.23 -4.03
CA LYS A 160 13.83 -4.42 -3.51
C LYS A 160 13.41 -2.96 -3.57
N LEU A 161 13.51 -2.27 -2.45
CA LEU A 161 13.29 -0.83 -2.37
C LEU A 161 14.31 -0.11 -3.24
N ARG A 162 13.84 0.92 -3.93
CA ARG A 162 14.70 1.86 -4.64
C ARG A 162 15.53 2.67 -3.63
N GLY A 163 16.63 3.25 -4.08
CA GLY A 163 17.51 4.10 -3.28
C GLY A 163 17.61 5.52 -3.84
N ASP A 164 16.56 5.99 -4.53
CA ASP A 164 16.59 7.26 -5.24
C ASP A 164 16.48 8.39 -4.21
N GLY A 165 17.61 9.00 -3.84
CA GLY A 165 17.68 10.11 -2.89
C GLY A 165 17.70 9.70 -1.42
N HIS A 166 16.96 8.65 -1.01
CA HIS A 166 16.96 8.13 0.35
C HIS A 166 17.52 6.70 0.41
N ARG A 167 18.46 6.46 1.33
CA ARG A 167 18.98 5.11 1.57
C ARG A 167 17.85 4.22 2.08
N ALA A 168 17.77 2.99 1.57
CA ALA A 168 16.83 2.01 2.10
C ALA A 168 17.14 1.70 3.59
N PRO A 169 16.14 1.67 4.48
CA PRO A 169 16.34 1.37 5.90
C PRO A 169 16.93 -0.02 6.14
N ASP A 170 17.59 -0.20 7.28
CA ASP A 170 18.12 -1.51 7.67
C ASP A 170 16.96 -2.47 8.00
N LEU A 171 15.87 -1.94 8.59
CA LEU A 171 14.59 -2.61 8.76
C LEU A 171 13.45 -1.60 8.51
N ILE A 172 12.45 -1.99 7.72
CA ILE A 172 11.18 -1.26 7.65
C ILE A 172 10.01 -2.21 7.45
N GLU A 173 8.98 -2.07 8.27
CA GLU A 173 7.67 -2.66 8.12
C GLU A 173 6.74 -1.64 7.46
N VAL A 174 6.52 -1.78 6.15
CA VAL A 174 5.66 -0.90 5.35
C VAL A 174 4.23 -1.42 5.39
N ARG A 175 3.27 -0.56 5.72
CA ARG A 175 1.85 -0.92 5.83
C ARG A 175 1.03 -0.24 4.74
N GLY A 176 0.05 -0.99 4.25
CA GLY A 176 -0.76 -0.58 3.11
C GLY A 176 -2.03 -1.38 2.96
N GLU A 177 -2.70 -1.18 1.84
CA GLU A 177 -3.89 -1.94 1.45
C GLU A 177 -3.65 -2.59 0.08
N VAL A 178 -3.95 -3.88 -0.03
CA VAL A 178 -4.11 -4.54 -1.33
C VAL A 178 -5.54 -4.35 -1.79
N PHE A 179 -5.75 -4.06 -3.06
CA PHE A 179 -7.05 -3.86 -3.67
C PHE A 179 -7.08 -4.40 -5.10
N THR A 180 -8.25 -4.35 -5.73
CA THR A 180 -8.43 -4.58 -7.16
C THR A 180 -9.11 -3.36 -7.75
N GLU A 181 -8.57 -2.80 -8.83
CA GLU A 181 -9.20 -1.69 -9.54
C GLU A 181 -10.58 -2.09 -10.07
N LYS A 182 -11.53 -1.14 -10.06
CA LYS A 182 -12.93 -1.35 -10.48
C LYS A 182 -13.00 -1.93 -11.89
N ALA A 183 -12.32 -1.30 -12.84
CA ALA A 183 -12.30 -1.75 -14.24
C ALA A 183 -11.68 -3.14 -14.41
N ARG A 184 -10.58 -3.43 -13.70
CA ARG A 184 -9.93 -4.75 -13.77
C ARG A 184 -10.77 -5.85 -13.13
N PHE A 185 -11.47 -5.53 -12.05
CA PHE A 185 -12.44 -6.44 -11.42
C PHE A 185 -13.60 -6.77 -12.35
N GLU A 186 -14.17 -5.76 -13.01
CA GLU A 186 -15.26 -5.94 -13.98
C GLU A 186 -14.81 -6.80 -15.17
N ALA A 187 -13.66 -6.48 -15.75
CA ALA A 187 -13.06 -7.27 -16.83
C ALA A 187 -12.81 -8.72 -16.41
N PHE A 188 -12.27 -8.93 -15.20
CA PHE A 188 -12.06 -10.26 -14.66
C PHE A 188 -13.38 -11.04 -14.55
N ASN A 189 -14.43 -10.43 -14.00
CA ASN A 189 -15.75 -11.04 -13.88
C ASN A 189 -16.42 -11.30 -15.23
N ALA A 190 -16.23 -10.42 -16.22
CA ALA A 190 -16.78 -10.57 -17.57
C ALA A 190 -16.15 -11.75 -18.34
N ALA A 191 -14.88 -12.06 -18.06
CA ALA A 191 -14.19 -13.20 -18.66
C ALA A 191 -14.56 -14.56 -18.04
N ARG A 192 -15.32 -14.59 -16.93
CA ARG A 192 -15.74 -15.83 -16.25
C ARG A 192 -16.97 -16.43 -16.92
N SER A 193 -17.01 -17.75 -17.01
CA SER A 193 -18.20 -18.47 -17.46
C SER A 193 -19.33 -18.41 -16.43
N GLU A 194 -20.58 -18.63 -16.86
CA GLU A 194 -21.72 -18.70 -15.95
C GLU A 194 -21.56 -19.77 -14.86
N ALA A 195 -20.96 -20.92 -15.21
CA ALA A 195 -20.71 -22.02 -14.28
C ALA A 195 -19.69 -21.68 -13.18
N GLU A 196 -18.74 -20.79 -13.47
CA GLU A 196 -17.73 -20.33 -12.50
C GLU A 196 -18.26 -19.27 -11.53
N GLY A 197 -19.43 -18.69 -11.83
CA GLY A 197 -20.05 -17.63 -11.05
C GLY A 197 -19.26 -16.31 -11.05
N ARG A 198 -19.90 -15.25 -10.55
CA ARG A 198 -19.32 -13.91 -10.44
C ARG A 198 -18.95 -13.60 -8.99
N TYR A 199 -17.84 -12.88 -8.80
CA TYR A 199 -17.52 -12.32 -7.49
C TYR A 199 -18.42 -11.12 -7.20
N ALA A 200 -18.88 -11.02 -5.95
CA ALA A 200 -19.87 -10.01 -5.56
C ALA A 200 -19.31 -8.59 -5.45
N ASN A 201 -18.09 -8.41 -4.93
CA ASN A 201 -17.45 -7.10 -4.80
C ASN A 201 -15.91 -7.21 -4.87
N PRO A 202 -15.20 -6.12 -5.21
CA PRO A 202 -13.74 -6.10 -5.31
C PRO A 202 -13.01 -6.47 -4.02
N ARG A 203 -13.51 -6.07 -2.84
CA ARG A 203 -12.89 -6.35 -1.53
C ARG A 203 -12.80 -7.85 -1.25
N ASN A 204 -13.92 -8.57 -1.41
CA ASN A 204 -13.99 -10.01 -1.22
C ASN A 204 -13.15 -10.76 -2.25
N PHE A 205 -13.19 -10.32 -3.51
CA PHE A 205 -12.32 -10.86 -4.56
C PHE A 205 -10.84 -10.70 -4.22
N THR A 206 -10.44 -9.52 -3.75
CA THR A 206 -9.08 -9.22 -3.31
C THR A 206 -8.65 -10.13 -2.17
N GLY A 207 -9.49 -10.26 -1.12
CA GLY A 207 -9.20 -11.12 0.02
C GLY A 207 -9.05 -12.59 -0.33
N GLY A 208 -9.95 -13.12 -1.17
CA GLY A 208 -9.85 -14.49 -1.66
C GLY A 208 -8.63 -14.71 -2.55
N SER A 209 -8.31 -13.74 -3.41
CA SER A 209 -7.17 -13.80 -4.32
C SER A 209 -5.82 -13.77 -3.59
N LEU A 210 -5.74 -12.99 -2.50
CA LEU A 210 -4.53 -12.87 -1.68
C LEU A 210 -4.29 -14.11 -0.80
N ARG A 211 -5.33 -14.89 -0.53
CA ARG A 211 -5.30 -16.10 0.31
C ARG A 211 -5.38 -17.39 -0.49
N GLN A 212 -4.82 -17.42 -1.71
CA GLN A 212 -4.67 -18.65 -2.47
C GLN A 212 -3.43 -19.41 -2.01
N LEU A 213 -3.55 -20.71 -1.75
CA LEU A 213 -2.40 -21.55 -1.36
C LEU A 213 -1.33 -21.60 -2.45
N SER A 214 -1.75 -21.54 -3.72
CA SER A 214 -0.84 -21.41 -4.86
C SER A 214 -0.74 -19.95 -5.29
N SER A 215 0.44 -19.36 -5.09
CA SER A 215 0.75 -17.99 -5.55
C SER A 215 0.66 -17.84 -7.07
N ALA A 216 0.77 -18.93 -7.84
CA ALA A 216 0.52 -18.91 -9.28
C ALA A 216 -0.92 -18.54 -9.63
N VAL A 217 -1.89 -18.87 -8.76
CA VAL A 217 -3.28 -18.42 -8.90
C VAL A 217 -3.40 -16.94 -8.56
N THR A 218 -2.71 -16.46 -7.51
CA THR A 218 -2.67 -15.03 -7.15
C THR A 218 -2.03 -14.19 -8.25
N ALA A 219 -0.97 -14.68 -8.90
CA ALA A 219 -0.29 -14.00 -10.00
C ALA A 219 -1.19 -13.70 -11.21
N GLN A 220 -2.28 -14.46 -11.38
CA GLN A 220 -3.28 -14.25 -12.44
C GLN A 220 -4.37 -13.24 -12.04
N ARG A 221 -4.37 -12.78 -10.79
CA ARG A 221 -5.38 -11.85 -10.28
C ARG A 221 -4.87 -10.43 -10.44
N PRO A 222 -5.72 -9.48 -10.88
CA PRO A 222 -5.32 -8.10 -11.11
C PRO A 222 -5.21 -7.29 -9.81
N LEU A 223 -4.42 -7.80 -8.85
CA LEU A 223 -4.18 -7.16 -7.57
C LEU A 223 -3.21 -5.99 -7.72
N ASP A 224 -3.46 -4.96 -6.94
CA ASP A 224 -2.60 -3.79 -6.77
C ASP A 224 -2.52 -3.41 -5.28
N ALA A 225 -1.59 -2.54 -4.91
CA ALA A 225 -1.34 -2.14 -3.53
C ALA A 225 -0.95 -0.67 -3.43
N VAL A 226 -1.37 0.00 -2.35
CA VAL A 226 -0.91 1.33 -1.95
C VAL A 226 -0.46 1.33 -0.49
N PHE A 227 0.50 2.18 -0.16
CA PHE A 227 1.15 2.23 1.15
C PHE A 227 0.96 3.58 1.82
N TYR A 228 0.75 3.57 3.14
CA TYR A 228 0.30 4.75 3.88
C TYR A 228 0.84 4.88 5.31
N SER A 229 1.52 3.88 5.86
CA SER A 229 2.10 3.96 7.19
C SER A 229 3.25 2.97 7.38
N VAL A 230 3.94 3.09 8.50
CA VAL A 230 4.99 2.17 8.93
C VAL A 230 4.65 1.54 10.27
N GLY A 231 5.18 0.35 10.52
CA GLY A 231 5.31 -0.24 11.86
C GLY A 231 6.77 -0.13 12.32
N GLY A 232 7.42 -1.28 12.53
CA GLY A 232 8.84 -1.32 12.90
C GLY A 232 9.73 -0.63 11.87
N TYR A 233 10.62 0.27 12.34
CA TYR A 233 11.45 1.10 11.48
C TYR A 233 12.82 1.37 12.12
N GLU A 234 13.88 1.06 11.38
CA GLU A 234 15.27 1.34 11.74
C GLU A 234 15.94 2.05 10.55
N GLY A 235 15.88 3.39 10.56
CA GLY A 235 16.41 4.24 9.50
C GLY A 235 16.47 5.71 9.93
N ASP A 236 16.70 6.59 8.95
CA ASP A 236 16.77 8.03 9.19
C ASP A 236 15.43 8.57 9.73
N PRO A 237 15.42 9.57 10.62
CA PRO A 237 14.19 10.07 11.21
C PRO A 237 13.19 10.57 10.15
N ILE A 238 11.96 10.11 10.27
CA ILE A 238 10.82 10.60 9.49
C ILE A 238 10.08 11.61 10.37
N VAL A 239 9.82 12.81 9.84
CA VAL A 239 9.30 13.92 10.67
C VAL A 239 7.80 14.14 10.52
N SER A 240 7.21 13.76 9.38
CA SER A 240 5.78 13.92 9.12
C SER A 240 5.20 12.80 8.25
N GLN A 241 3.88 12.74 8.14
CA GLN A 241 3.17 11.85 7.22
C GLN A 241 3.52 12.19 5.77
N GLN A 242 3.57 13.47 5.45
CA GLN A 242 3.92 13.92 4.12
C GLN A 242 5.36 13.51 3.76
N ASP A 243 6.29 13.63 4.71
CA ASP A 243 7.68 13.15 4.58
C ASP A 243 7.75 11.62 4.43
N LEU A 244 6.97 10.87 5.21
CA LEU A 244 6.85 9.41 5.05
C LEU A 244 6.42 9.02 3.63
N LEU A 245 5.41 9.69 3.09
CA LEU A 245 4.92 9.40 1.75
C LEU A 245 5.93 9.81 0.67
N GLN A 246 6.78 10.81 0.92
CA GLN A 246 7.90 11.13 0.03
C GLN A 246 8.96 10.03 0.06
N HIS A 247 9.31 9.51 1.24
CA HIS A 247 10.19 8.36 1.38
C HIS A 247 9.64 7.14 0.63
N PHE A 248 8.35 6.85 0.76
CA PHE A 248 7.70 5.76 0.01
C PHE A 248 7.84 5.93 -1.51
N ARG A 249 7.57 7.12 -2.05
CA ARG A 249 7.79 7.40 -3.48
C ARG A 249 9.24 7.15 -3.89
N SER A 250 10.20 7.63 -3.07
CA SER A 250 11.64 7.48 -3.30
C SER A 250 12.12 6.02 -3.28
N TRP A 251 11.45 5.18 -2.49
CA TRP A 251 11.71 3.74 -2.39
C TRP A 251 10.95 2.91 -3.42
N GLY A 252 10.17 3.56 -4.30
CA GLY A 252 9.40 2.89 -5.35
C GLY A 252 8.07 2.29 -4.89
N LEU A 253 7.59 2.69 -3.71
CA LEU A 253 6.30 2.25 -3.16
C LEU A 253 5.18 3.16 -3.66
N LYS A 254 4.09 2.54 -4.11
CA LYS A 254 2.90 3.25 -4.59
C LYS A 254 2.15 3.90 -3.42
N VAL A 255 1.87 5.18 -3.55
CA VAL A 255 1.00 5.94 -2.63
C VAL A 255 -0.28 6.32 -3.37
N ALA A 256 -1.33 6.72 -2.64
CA ALA A 256 -2.65 7.01 -3.20
C ALA A 256 -2.73 8.37 -3.94
N ASP A 257 -1.74 8.70 -4.77
CA ASP A 257 -1.73 9.93 -5.56
C ASP A 257 -2.77 9.88 -6.71
N PRO A 258 -3.29 11.04 -7.15
CA PRO A 258 -3.06 12.39 -6.63
C PRO A 258 -3.97 12.77 -5.44
N TRP A 259 -4.58 11.79 -4.78
CA TRP A 259 -5.65 11.99 -3.79
C TRP A 259 -5.18 12.27 -2.36
N VAL A 260 -3.87 12.33 -2.14
CA VAL A 260 -3.27 12.67 -0.85
C VAL A 260 -3.11 14.18 -0.76
N HIS A 261 -3.62 14.78 0.31
CA HIS A 261 -3.48 16.22 0.55
C HIS A 261 -3.03 16.51 1.98
N THR A 262 -2.26 17.58 2.14
CA THR A 262 -1.90 18.14 3.45
C THR A 262 -2.59 19.48 3.61
N VAL A 263 -3.31 19.65 4.72
CA VAL A 263 -4.19 20.80 5.00
C VAL A 263 -4.04 21.27 6.46
N VAL A 264 -4.59 22.42 6.80
CA VAL A 264 -4.45 23.01 8.14
C VAL A 264 -5.83 23.27 8.75
N GLY A 265 -6.09 22.66 9.91
CA GLY A 265 -7.34 22.83 10.65
C GLY A 265 -8.54 22.05 10.12
N ALA A 266 -9.61 22.01 10.91
CA ALA A 266 -10.77 21.17 10.65
C ALA A 266 -11.54 21.53 9.37
N GLU A 267 -11.73 22.81 9.07
CA GLU A 267 -12.55 23.21 7.92
C GLU A 267 -11.91 22.83 6.58
N ASP A 268 -10.58 22.92 6.46
CA ASP A 268 -9.88 22.47 5.26
C ASP A 268 -9.96 20.94 5.12
N VAL A 269 -9.92 20.20 6.24
CA VAL A 269 -10.13 18.74 6.25
C VAL A 269 -11.55 18.41 5.76
N VAL A 270 -12.57 19.10 6.27
CA VAL A 270 -13.97 18.92 5.83
C VAL A 270 -14.12 19.23 4.34
N ALA A 271 -13.51 20.31 3.86
CA ALA A 271 -13.54 20.69 2.46
C ALA A 271 -12.92 19.61 1.57
N ARG A 272 -11.74 19.06 1.93
CA ARG A 272 -11.10 17.98 1.19
C ARG A 272 -11.87 16.65 1.26
N HIS A 273 -12.45 16.33 2.41
CA HIS A 273 -13.28 15.13 2.56
C HIS A 273 -14.49 15.18 1.60
N ARG A 274 -15.18 16.33 1.54
CA ARG A 274 -16.30 16.56 0.61
C ARG A 274 -15.87 16.47 -0.86
N GLU A 275 -14.72 17.04 -1.20
CA GLU A 275 -14.19 16.96 -2.57
C GLU A 275 -13.92 15.50 -2.96
N LEU A 276 -13.26 14.74 -2.10
CA LEU A 276 -13.00 13.32 -2.35
C LEU A 276 -14.30 12.51 -2.45
N GLU A 277 -15.31 12.81 -1.61
CA GLU A 277 -16.62 12.16 -1.69
C GLU A 277 -17.30 12.43 -3.04
N ALA A 278 -17.28 13.68 -3.52
CA ALA A 278 -17.88 14.07 -4.80
C ALA A 278 -17.17 13.41 -5.99
N ARG A 279 -15.85 13.19 -5.87
CA ARG A 279 -14.98 12.63 -6.91
C ARG A 279 -14.67 11.14 -6.70
N ARG A 280 -15.38 10.46 -5.78
CA ARG A 280 -15.08 9.06 -5.41
C ARG A 280 -15.12 8.07 -6.59
N ASP A 281 -15.89 8.40 -7.63
CA ASP A 281 -16.02 7.56 -8.83
C ASP A 281 -14.84 7.74 -9.79
N GLU A 282 -14.07 8.82 -9.68
CA GLU A 282 -12.80 9.02 -10.40
C GLU A 282 -11.65 8.19 -9.80
N VAL A 283 -11.78 7.74 -8.55
CA VAL A 283 -10.78 6.87 -7.91
C VAL A 283 -10.87 5.47 -8.53
N PRO A 284 -9.75 4.89 -9.03
CA PRO A 284 -9.77 3.65 -9.80
C PRO A 284 -10.11 2.41 -8.96
N TYR A 285 -10.16 2.53 -7.64
CA TYR A 285 -10.51 1.49 -6.68
C TYR A 285 -11.58 1.97 -5.70
N GLU A 286 -12.23 1.02 -5.02
CA GLU A 286 -13.26 1.33 -4.03
C GLU A 286 -12.67 2.07 -2.82
N ILE A 287 -13.36 3.13 -2.40
CA ILE A 287 -13.04 3.90 -1.20
C ILE A 287 -14.32 4.13 -0.40
N ASP A 288 -14.24 3.97 0.93
CA ASP A 288 -15.40 4.09 1.83
C ASP A 288 -15.34 5.36 2.72
N GLY A 289 -14.39 6.25 2.42
CA GLY A 289 -14.18 7.49 3.16
C GLY A 289 -12.80 8.07 2.92
N SER A 290 -12.34 8.89 3.87
CA SER A 290 -10.98 9.38 3.98
C SER A 290 -10.40 9.06 5.36
N VAL A 291 -9.09 8.88 5.42
CA VAL A 291 -8.33 8.82 6.67
C VAL A 291 -7.70 10.18 6.91
N VAL A 292 -8.00 10.80 8.05
CA VAL A 292 -7.41 12.06 8.49
C VAL A 292 -6.38 11.75 9.56
N LYS A 293 -5.14 12.20 9.38
CA LYS A 293 -4.03 11.96 10.30
C LYS A 293 -3.36 13.28 10.65
N VAL A 294 -3.03 13.53 11.92
CA VAL A 294 -2.11 14.61 12.29
C VAL A 294 -0.81 14.40 11.51
N ASP A 295 -0.34 15.43 10.80
CA ASP A 295 0.78 15.29 9.87
C ASP A 295 2.10 15.05 10.60
N ASP A 296 2.38 15.84 11.63
CA ASP A 296 3.62 15.78 12.41
C ASP A 296 3.72 14.50 13.28
N LEU A 297 4.80 13.72 13.12
CA LEU A 297 4.96 12.45 13.83
C LEU A 297 5.33 12.61 15.31
N GLU A 298 5.95 13.71 15.71
CA GLU A 298 6.24 14.00 17.12
C GLU A 298 4.95 14.37 17.86
N LEU A 299 4.04 15.11 17.22
CA LEU A 299 2.70 15.34 17.79
C LEU A 299 1.92 14.03 17.94
N ARG A 300 2.06 13.08 17.01
CA ARG A 300 1.47 11.73 17.17
C ARG A 300 2.00 11.00 18.39
N ARG A 301 3.30 11.14 18.68
CA ARG A 301 3.94 10.54 19.86
C ARG A 301 3.37 11.12 21.15
N ILE A 302 3.15 12.44 21.19
CA ILE A 302 2.53 13.14 22.34
C ILE A 302 1.07 12.69 22.53
N LEU A 303 0.28 12.66 21.46
CA LEU A 303 -1.13 12.24 21.48
C LEU A 303 -1.30 10.76 21.84
N GLY A 304 -0.38 9.91 21.37
CA GLY A 304 -0.38 8.48 21.62
C GLY A 304 -1.64 7.77 21.11
N ALA A 305 -2.04 6.73 21.83
CA ALA A 305 -3.20 5.91 21.49
C ALA A 305 -4.08 5.62 22.72
N ARG A 306 -5.34 5.32 22.47
CA ARG A 306 -6.22 4.57 23.40
C ARG A 306 -5.94 3.07 23.21
N THR A 307 -6.64 2.21 23.95
CA THR A 307 -6.44 0.75 23.93
C THR A 307 -6.38 0.12 22.53
N ARG A 308 -7.14 0.64 21.54
CA ARG A 308 -7.18 0.09 20.17
C ARG A 308 -7.15 1.12 19.05
N THR A 309 -7.18 2.41 19.37
CA THR A 309 -7.30 3.50 18.38
C THR A 309 -6.29 4.62 18.66
N PRO A 310 -5.56 5.10 17.64
CA PRO A 310 -4.70 6.27 17.81
C PRO A 310 -5.55 7.51 18.09
N ARG A 311 -5.02 8.44 18.89
CA ARG A 311 -5.70 9.74 19.14
C ARG A 311 -5.44 10.76 18.03
N TRP A 312 -4.44 10.48 17.21
CA TRP A 312 -3.95 11.35 16.14
C TRP A 312 -4.52 11.02 14.75
N ALA A 313 -5.42 10.04 14.62
CA ALA A 313 -6.07 9.74 13.35
C ALA A 313 -7.52 9.27 13.49
N VAL A 314 -8.33 9.57 12.48
CA VAL A 314 -9.74 9.19 12.38
C VAL A 314 -10.08 8.78 10.94
N ALA A 315 -10.98 7.81 10.78
CA ALA A 315 -11.58 7.41 9.51
C ALA A 315 -12.90 8.16 9.31
N ALA A 316 -12.90 9.21 8.50
CA ALA A 316 -14.11 9.92 8.11
C ALA A 316 -14.82 9.15 7.00
N LYS A 317 -16.02 8.62 7.29
CA LYS A 317 -16.80 7.78 6.39
C LYS A 317 -17.62 8.63 5.43
N PHE A 318 -17.73 8.20 4.19
CA PHE A 318 -18.69 8.80 3.27
C PHE A 318 -20.11 8.50 3.68
N LYS A 319 -21.03 9.37 3.25
CA LYS A 319 -22.45 9.11 3.32
C LYS A 319 -22.75 7.92 2.41
N ALA A 320 -23.65 7.05 2.88
CA ALA A 320 -24.14 5.97 2.04
C ALA A 320 -24.69 6.55 0.72
N ARG A 321 -24.46 5.84 -0.40
CA ARG A 321 -25.10 6.23 -1.67
C ARG A 321 -26.60 6.30 -1.40
N GLN A 322 -27.24 7.44 -1.66
CA GLN A 322 -28.70 7.44 -1.74
C GLN A 322 -29.07 6.48 -2.86
N ALA A 323 -29.85 5.45 -2.54
CA ALA A 323 -30.41 4.56 -3.55
C ALA A 323 -31.19 5.45 -4.52
N SER A 324 -30.68 5.52 -5.76
CA SER A 324 -31.37 6.14 -6.89
C SER A 324 -32.31 5.11 -7.48
#